data_AF-A0AAW0P8L6-F1
#
_entry.id   AF-A0AAW0P8L6-F1
#
_cell.length_a   1.000
_cell.length_b   1.000
_cell.length_c   1.000
_cell.angle_alpha   90.00
_cell.angle_beta   90.00
_cell.angle_gamma   90.00
#
_symmetry.space_group_name_H-M   'P 1'
#
loop_
_entity.id
_entity.type
_entity.pdbx_description
1 polymer ?
#
loop_
_entity_poly.entity_id
_entity_poly.type
_entity_poly.pdbx_seq_one_letter_code
_entity_poly.pdbx_strand_id
1 'polypeptide(L)' 'MKYPALMHNLVKSSVQLNRHVISDLAITEPRTFLSLAKLARARQQEGFRAALGDGKEPPGVLSRVVLLQ' A
#
# COMPACT_ATOMS: atom_id res chain seq x y z
N MET A 1 -0.16 -10.65 6.60
CA MET A 1 0.51 -9.33 6.66
C MET A 1 0.31 -8.76 8.05
N LYS A 2 1.32 -8.11 8.64
CA LYS A 2 1.17 -7.48 9.97
C LYS A 2 0.50 -6.11 9.84
N TYR A 3 -0.25 -5.69 10.86
CA TYR A 3 -0.99 -4.43 10.88
C TYR A 3 -0.13 -3.17 10.57
N PRO A 4 1.07 -2.98 11.16
CA PRO A 4 1.88 -1.80 10.84
C PRO A 4 2.32 -1.75 9.37
N ALA A 5 2.63 -2.92 8.79
CA ALA A 5 2.99 -3.01 7.38
C ALA A 5 1.79 -2.70 6.47
N LEU A 6 0.58 -3.13 6.83
CA LEU A 6 -0.64 -2.79 6.09
C LEU A 6 -0.84 -1.27 6.09
N MET A 7 -0.91 -0.66 7.28
CA MET A 7 -1.18 0.77 7.43
C MET A 7 -0.13 1.64 6.71
N HIS A 8 1.16 1.33 6.89
CA HIS A 8 2.25 2.09 6.28
C HIS A 8 2.23 2.04 4.75
N ASN A 9 1.99 0.86 4.17
CA ASN A 9 2.01 0.70 2.72
C ASN A 9 0.74 1.26 2.05
N LEU A 10 -0.41 1.28 2.73
CA LEU A 10 -1.62 1.96 2.24
C LEU A 10 -1.39 3.48 2.16
N VAL A 11 -0.84 4.10 3.20
CA VAL A 11 -0.50 5.53 3.21
C VAL A 11 0.50 5.87 2.09
N LYS A 12 1.54 5.04 1.91
CA LYS A 12 2.52 5.20 0.82
C LYS A 12 1.94 5.04 -0.58
N SER A 13 0.75 4.48 -0.71
CA SER A 13 0.03 4.32 -1.99
C SER A 13 -1.04 5.41 -2.15
N SER A 14 -0.99 6.48 -1.35
CA SER A 14 -1.99 7.57 -1.30
C SER A 14 -3.41 7.11 -0.92
N VAL A 15 -3.55 5.94 -0.28
CA VAL A 15 -4.83 5.42 0.22
C VAL A 15 -4.96 5.81 1.68
N GLN A 16 -5.71 6.88 1.95
CA GLN A 16 -5.97 7.38 3.29
C GLN A 16 -7.32 6.88 3.80
N LEU A 17 -7.30 5.78 4.55
CA LEU A 17 -8.49 5.22 5.19
C LEU A 17 -8.34 5.28 6.71
N ASN A 18 -9.43 5.60 7.40
CA ASN A 18 -9.47 5.55 8.85
C ASN A 18 -9.52 4.08 9.33
N ARG A 19 -9.20 3.85 10.61
CA ARG A 19 -9.14 2.49 11.17
C ARG A 19 -10.51 1.82 11.25
N HIS A 20 -11.56 2.61 11.41
CA HIS A 20 -12.96 2.15 11.47
C HIS A 20 -13.43 1.57 10.13
N VAL A 21 -13.18 2.28 9.04
CA VAL A 21 -13.52 1.82 7.68
C VAL A 21 -12.73 0.57 7.32
N ILE A 22 -11.44 0.50 7.70
CA ILE A 22 -10.65 -0.72 7.48
C ILE A 22 -11.24 -1.92 8.26
N SER A 23 -11.68 -1.72 9.51
CA SER A 23 -12.33 -2.80 10.27
C SER A 23 -13.69 -3.18 9.71
N ASP A 24 -14.49 -2.20 9.29
CA ASP A 24 -15.79 -2.47 8.68
C ASP A 24 -15.63 -3.25 7.38
N LEU A 25 -14.75 -2.80 6.48
CA LEU A 25 -14.46 -3.49 5.22
C LEU A 25 -13.95 -4.92 5.44
N ALA A 26 -13.20 -5.18 6.52
CA ALA A 26 -12.74 -6.52 6.83
C ALA A 26 -13.90 -7.49 7.19
N ILE A 27 -15.02 -6.96 7.69
CA ILE A 27 -16.20 -7.73 8.11
C ILE A 27 -17.24 -7.78 6.99
N THR A 28 -17.59 -6.61 6.43
CA THR A 28 -18.71 -6.46 5.48
C THR A 28 -18.31 -6.75 4.04
N GLU A 29 -17.06 -6.46 3.66
CA GLU A 29 -16.55 -6.59 2.29
C GLU A 29 -15.18 -7.30 2.22
N PRO A 30 -15.12 -8.61 2.51
CA PRO A 30 -13.86 -9.33 2.62
C PRO A 30 -13.04 -9.32 1.32
N ARG A 31 -13.69 -9.20 0.15
CA ARG A 31 -13.01 -9.08 -1.15
C ARG A 31 -12.31 -7.73 -1.31
N THR A 32 -12.94 -6.65 -0.86
CA THR A 32 -12.37 -5.30 -0.87
C THR A 32 -11.17 -5.25 0.06
N PHE A 33 -11.30 -5.74 1.29
CA PHE A 33 -10.20 -5.82 2.23
C PHE A 33 -9.02 -6.67 1.72
N LEU A 34 -9.30 -7.80 1.07
CA LEU A 34 -8.26 -8.63 0.47
C LEU A 34 -7.51 -7.90 -0.66
N SER A 35 -8.22 -7.15 -1.50
CA SER A 35 -7.61 -6.33 -2.55
C SER A 35 -6.70 -5.23 -1.98
N LEU A 36 -7.13 -4.56 -0.89
CA LEU A 36 -6.30 -3.60 -0.17
C LEU A 36 -5.03 -4.25 0.42
N ALA A 37 -5.16 -5.45 0.98
CA ALA A 37 -4.02 -6.20 1.50
C ALA A 37 -3.05 -6.62 0.38
N LYS A 38 -3.56 -7.00 -0.80
CA LYS A 38 -2.73 -7.29 -1.98
C LYS A 38 -1.99 -6.05 -2.47
N LEU A 39 -2.68 -4.91 -2.54
CA LEU A 39 -2.09 -3.63 -2.91
C LEU A 39 -0.96 -3.23 -1.96
N ALA A 40 -1.19 -3.29 -0.64
CA ALA A 40 -0.17 -3.01 0.37
C ALA A 40 1.05 -3.93 0.23
N ARG A 41 0.84 -5.21 -0.13
CA ARG A 41 1.92 -6.19 -0.32
C ARG A 41 2.75 -5.86 -1.55
N ALA A 42 2.10 -5.52 -2.65
CA ALA A 42 2.79 -5.11 -3.88
C ALA A 42 3.63 -3.84 -3.64
N ARG A 43 3.07 -2.84 -2.95
CA ARG A 43 3.80 -1.61 -2.58
C ARG A 43 5.03 -1.91 -1.70
N GLN A 44 4.90 -2.85 -0.77
CA GLN A 44 6.01 -3.28 0.08
C GLN A 44 7.14 -3.92 -0.74
N GLN A 45 6.79 -4.79 -1.69
CA GLN A 45 7.77 -5.46 -2.56
C GLN A 45 8.48 -4.45 -3.48
N GLU A 46 7.76 -3.48 -4.04
CA GLU A 46 8.38 -2.38 -4.78
C GLU A 46 9.36 -1.60 -3.91
N GLY A 47 8.99 -1.32 -2.65
CA GLY A 47 9.86 -0.62 -1.70
C GLY A 47 11.14 -1.41 -1.38
N PHE A 48 11.04 -2.73 -1.22
CA PHE A 48 12.22 -3.58 -1.00
C PHE A 48 13.14 -3.63 -2.22
N ARG A 49 12.57 -3.75 -3.43
CA ARG A 49 13.36 -3.70 -4.67
C ARG A 49 14.07 -2.36 -4.83
N ALA A 50 13.35 -1.26 -4.59
CA ALA A 50 13.93 0.08 -4.64
C ALA A 50 15.05 0.30 -3.61
N ALA A 51 14.95 -0.30 -2.43
CA ALA A 51 15.98 -0.19 -1.39
C ALA A 51 17.23 -1.05 -1.66
N LEU A 52 17.09 -2.13 -2.42
CA LEU A 52 18.20 -3.02 -2.81
C LEU A 52 18.89 -2.59 -4.11
N GLY A 53 18.22 -1.80 -4.96
CA GLY A 53 18.79 -1.34 -6.23
C GLY A 53 19.64 -0.08 -6.10
N ASP A 54 20.52 0.15 -7.08
CA ASP A 54 21.42 1.31 -7.15
C ASP A 54 20.72 2.65 -7.48
N GLY A 55 19.38 2.73 -7.35
CA GLY A 55 18.59 3.91 -7.72
C GLY A 55 18.51 4.22 -9.23
N LYS A 56 19.08 3.37 -10.08
CA LYS A 56 19.05 3.51 -11.55
C LYS A 56 17.72 3.09 -12.17
N GLU A 57 16.98 2.20 -11.50
CA GLU A 57 15.69 1.72 -11.98
C GLU A 57 14.57 2.73 -11.66
N PRO A 58 13.59 2.89 -12.57
CA PRO A 58 12.48 3.80 -12.33
C PRO A 58 11.63 3.35 -11.14
N PRO A 59 10.98 4.29 -10.43
CA PRO A 59 10.10 3.94 -9.32
C PRO A 59 8.94 3.07 -9.80
N GLY A 60 8.63 2.05 -9.00
CA GLY A 60 7.50 1.14 -9.21
C GLY A 60 6.18 1.91 -9.37
N VAL A 61 5.22 1.30 -10.06
CA VAL A 61 3.97 1.99 -10.45
C VAL A 61 3.19 2.47 -9.21
N LEU A 62 3.13 1.64 -8.16
CA LEU A 62 2.43 1.98 -6.91
C LEU A 62 3.25 2.95 -6.04
N SER A 63 4.52 3.15 -6.37
CA SER A 63 5.42 4.06 -5.67
C SER A 63 5.37 5.49 -6.19
N ARG A 64 4.66 5.74 -7.30
CA ARG A 64 4.50 7.07 -7.90
C ARG A 64 3.50 7.89 -7.09
N VAL A 65 3.90 9.07 -6.65
CA VAL A 65 3.06 9.98 -5.86
C VAL A 65 2.38 10.97 -6.79
N VAL A 66 1.06 11.14 -6.62
CA VAL A 66 0.30 12.19 -7.32
C VAL A 66 0.57 13.51 -6.60
N LEU A 67 1.11 14.48 -7.32
CA LEU A 67 1.29 15.85 -6.83
C LEU A 67 0.01 16.63 -7.10
N LEU A 68 -0.58 17.22 -6.05
CA LEU A 68 -1.68 18.16 -6.19
C LEU A 68 -1.09 19.53 -6.54
N GLN A 69 -1.54 20.10 -7.67
CA GLN A 69 -1.16 21.44 -8.13
C GLN A 69 -1.94 22.54 -7.41
#